data_AF-A0A7J6U795-F1
#
_entry.id   AF-A0A7J6U795-F1
#
_cell.length_a   1.000
_cell.length_b   1.000
_cell.length_c   1.000
_cell.angle_alpha   90.00
_cell.angle_beta   90.00
_cell.angle_gamma   90.00
#
_symmetry.space_group_name_H-M   'P 1'
#
loop_
_entity.id
_entity.type
_entity.pdbx_description
1 polymer ?
#
loop_
_entity_poly.entity_id
_entity_poly.type
_entity_poly.pdbx_seq_one_letter_code
_entity_poly.pdbx_strand_id
1 'polypeptide(L)'
;LVADVFAAEVFSDESHYYCCACGKYSEAVRRQWIKSAPPFLWITMHRYAFTDGVRRKILTELSFPLTGLDLTPFNAGVYDCVGALEHHSTVAHAGHYTATLKDHSTGIWWRFDDGHVREVDWTPAEELRGEVPSNGGESPTERAAKKRRTAPERARSRTAYMLLYVQQGYKVEECPELPPWLAAEINRKNEALRLPETFVHQRLCESASVAQEARRGEVRKLISELPQAHESVKSPADLVFVPALALKEWSKGTDVVRGLLAEAGVPNSQGDTDRNILETLKVEMVCKHDRVDPLSVYASRCRLLPATAVGDSLKPAVVPMSDKE
;
A
#
# COMPACT_ATOMS: atom_id res chain seq x y z
N LEU A 1 23.47 9.67 4.58
CA LEU A 1 22.29 9.39 5.43
C LEU A 1 22.67 9.27 6.89
N VAL A 2 23.25 8.17 7.38
CA VAL A 2 23.55 8.05 8.82
C VAL A 2 24.57 9.09 9.30
N ALA A 3 25.62 9.35 8.51
CA ALA A 3 26.60 10.40 8.82
C ALA A 3 25.97 11.80 8.94
N ASP A 4 24.93 12.09 8.16
CA ASP A 4 24.26 13.41 8.17
C ASP A 4 23.51 13.66 9.48
N VAL A 5 23.02 12.59 10.14
CA VAL A 5 22.38 12.68 11.47
C VAL A 5 23.37 13.13 12.54
N PHE A 6 24.63 12.73 12.41
CA PHE A 6 25.70 13.05 13.37
C PHE A 6 26.56 14.24 12.94
N ALA A 7 26.24 14.87 11.80
CA ALA A 7 26.94 16.04 11.32
C ALA A 7 26.79 17.20 12.30
N ALA A 8 27.84 18.02 12.40
CA ALA A 8 27.80 19.22 13.22
C ALA A 8 26.85 20.25 12.59
N GLU A 9 25.90 20.73 13.38
CA GLU A 9 24.97 21.78 12.99
C GLU A 9 25.42 23.11 13.59
N VAL A 10 25.57 24.12 12.74
CA VAL A 10 25.98 25.46 13.15
C VAL A 10 24.75 26.34 13.32
N PHE A 11 24.61 26.92 14.51
CA PHE A 11 23.60 27.91 14.84
C PHE A 11 24.19 29.31 14.59
N SER A 12 23.91 29.91 13.43
CA SER A 12 24.31 31.27 13.06
C SER A 12 23.09 32.14 12.71
N ASP A 13 23.32 33.43 12.51
CA ASP A 13 22.36 34.41 11.95
C ASP A 13 20.99 34.44 12.67
N GLU A 14 19.93 33.99 12.03
CA GLU A 14 18.58 33.99 12.61
C GLU A 14 18.35 32.84 13.61
N SER A 15 19.32 31.93 13.75
CA SER A 15 19.24 30.72 14.57
C SER A 15 20.24 30.69 15.73
N HIS A 16 20.78 31.83 16.17
CA HIS A 16 21.75 31.88 17.27
C HIS A 16 21.26 31.15 18.53
N TYR A 17 22.20 30.51 19.23
CA TYR A 17 21.93 29.83 20.49
C TYR A 17 21.98 30.83 21.66
N TYR A 18 20.97 30.81 22.53
CA TYR A 18 20.99 31.64 23.73
C TYR A 18 21.86 31.00 24.81
N CYS A 19 23.00 31.63 25.12
CA CYS A 19 23.86 31.20 26.20
C CYS A 19 23.43 31.84 27.53
N CYS A 20 22.86 31.05 28.44
CA CYS A 20 22.42 31.52 29.76
C CYS A 20 23.58 32.04 30.64
N ALA A 21 24.80 31.52 30.46
CA ALA A 21 25.98 31.99 31.18
C ALA A 21 26.46 33.36 30.69
N CYS A 22 26.36 33.63 29.37
CA CYS A 22 26.77 34.89 28.77
C CYS A 22 25.64 35.93 28.71
N GLY A 23 24.39 35.53 28.89
CA GLY A 23 23.21 36.38 28.79
C GLY A 23 22.89 36.88 27.37
N LYS A 24 23.43 36.24 26.32
CA LYS A 24 23.30 36.69 24.93
C LYS A 24 23.16 35.53 23.93
N TYR A 25 22.61 35.87 22.78
CA TYR A 25 22.61 35.01 21.59
C TYR A 25 24.04 34.93 21.02
N SER A 26 24.52 33.72 20.75
CA SER A 26 25.88 33.45 20.29
C SER A 26 25.89 32.30 19.30
N GLU A 27 26.88 32.32 18.41
CA GLU A 27 27.11 31.18 17.53
C GLU A 27 27.42 29.94 18.37
N ALA A 28 26.83 28.81 17.97
CA ALA A 28 27.05 27.55 18.64
C ALA A 28 27.08 26.42 17.62
N VAL A 29 27.73 25.32 18.01
CA VAL A 29 27.76 24.10 17.22
C VAL A 29 27.11 22.98 18.02
N ARG A 30 26.06 22.37 17.48
CA ARG A 30 25.44 21.17 18.04
C ARG A 30 25.96 19.94 17.34
N ARG A 31 26.32 18.94 18.15
CA ARG A 31 26.73 17.61 17.70
C ARG A 31 25.93 16.57 18.47
N GLN A 32 25.72 15.43 17.84
CA GLN A 32 25.04 14.28 18.42
C GLN A 32 25.93 13.04 18.30
N TRP A 33 25.81 12.09 19.23
CA TRP A 33 26.53 10.82 19.19
C TRP A 33 25.76 9.76 19.97
N ILE A 34 26.09 8.48 19.74
CA ILE A 34 25.48 7.36 20.46
C ILE A 34 26.20 7.20 21.80
N LYS A 35 25.50 7.40 22.92
CA LYS A 35 26.09 7.21 24.26
C LYS A 35 26.36 5.73 24.57
N SER A 36 25.42 4.86 24.19
CA SER A 36 25.51 3.41 24.36
C SER A 36 24.86 2.73 23.16
N ALA A 37 25.59 1.82 22.52
CA ALA A 37 25.11 1.04 21.38
C ALA A 37 24.02 0.05 21.83
N PRO A 38 22.81 0.07 21.24
CA PRO A 38 21.81 -0.94 21.51
C PRO A 38 22.12 -2.23 20.73
N PRO A 39 21.80 -3.43 21.26
CA PRO A 39 21.94 -4.68 20.51
C PRO A 39 21.13 -4.71 19.21
N PHE A 40 19.96 -4.09 19.23
CA PHE A 40 19.09 -3.93 18.08
C PHE A 40 18.97 -2.45 17.75
N LEU A 41 19.18 -2.12 16.48
CA LEU A 41 19.08 -0.78 15.96
C LEU A 41 17.92 -0.69 14.97
N TRP A 42 16.97 0.20 15.25
CA TRP A 42 15.83 0.46 14.39
C TRP A 42 16.01 1.82 13.72
N ILE A 43 16.12 1.82 12.40
CA ILE A 43 16.30 3.05 11.62
C ILE A 43 14.99 3.34 10.91
N THR A 44 14.31 4.41 11.32
CA THR A 44 13.07 4.89 10.70
C THR A 44 13.35 6.02 9.73
N MET A 45 12.88 5.89 8.50
CA MET A 45 13.06 6.88 7.45
C MET A 45 11.85 7.83 7.45
N HIS A 46 12.11 9.12 7.65
CA HIS A 46 11.10 10.17 7.56
C HIS A 46 10.72 10.43 6.09
N ARG A 47 10.01 9.49 5.47
CA ARG A 47 9.64 9.52 4.04
C ARG A 47 8.43 10.39 3.73
N TYR A 48 8.16 11.42 4.52
CA TYR A 48 7.05 12.34 4.27
C TYR A 48 7.53 13.77 4.39
N ALA A 49 7.27 14.55 3.36
CA ALA A 49 7.54 15.98 3.34
C ALA A 49 6.27 16.74 2.94
N PHE A 50 6.13 17.94 3.48
CA PHE A 50 5.14 18.90 2.99
C PHE A 50 5.78 19.68 1.85
N THR A 51 5.15 19.65 0.69
CA THR A 51 5.54 20.45 -0.49
C THR A 51 4.27 21.10 -1.00
N ASP A 52 4.25 22.40 -1.25
CA ASP A 52 3.08 23.14 -1.74
C ASP A 52 1.79 22.90 -0.91
N GLY A 53 1.90 22.81 0.41
CA GLY A 53 0.76 22.55 1.31
C GLY A 53 0.23 21.11 1.30
N VAL A 54 0.80 20.22 0.48
CA VAL A 54 0.39 18.81 0.39
C VAL A 54 1.48 17.91 0.96
N ARG A 55 1.10 17.01 1.87
CA ARG A 55 1.98 15.97 2.39
C ARG A 55 2.19 14.89 1.35
N ARG A 56 3.41 14.79 0.81
CA ARG A 56 3.80 13.79 -0.19
C ARG A 56 4.78 12.79 0.39
N LYS A 57 4.74 11.58 -0.13
CA LYS A 57 5.70 10.53 0.23
C LYS A 57 6.96 10.65 -0.62
N ILE A 58 8.11 10.52 0.03
CA ILE A 58 9.43 10.52 -0.61
C ILE A 58 9.73 9.11 -1.11
N LEU A 59 9.70 8.94 -2.43
CA LEU A 59 9.95 7.67 -3.13
C LEU A 59 11.40 7.49 -3.58
N THR A 60 12.30 8.38 -3.16
CA THR A 60 13.74 8.26 -3.42
C THR A 60 14.24 6.89 -2.98
N GLU A 61 14.93 6.21 -3.87
CA GLU A 61 15.45 4.87 -3.61
C GLU A 61 16.51 4.91 -2.51
N LEU A 62 16.33 4.05 -1.51
CA LEU A 62 17.27 3.88 -0.43
C LEU A 62 18.15 2.68 -0.74
N SER A 63 19.47 2.87 -0.69
CA SER A 63 20.43 1.77 -0.68
C SER A 63 21.04 1.62 0.70
N PHE A 64 21.01 0.41 1.25
CA PHE A 64 21.50 0.11 2.60
C PHE A 64 22.29 -1.20 2.62
N PRO A 65 23.35 -1.30 3.45
CA PRO A 65 24.14 -2.53 3.55
C PRO A 65 23.33 -3.65 4.22
N LEU A 66 23.46 -4.87 3.71
CA LEU A 66 22.85 -6.03 4.38
C LEU A 66 23.71 -6.55 5.52
N THR A 67 25.02 -6.31 5.45
CA THR A 67 25.99 -6.69 6.47
C THR A 67 27.01 -5.57 6.63
N GLY A 68 27.56 -5.41 7.83
CA GLY A 68 28.70 -4.52 8.03
C GLY A 68 28.36 -3.04 8.01
N LEU A 69 27.18 -2.63 8.51
CA LEU A 69 26.90 -1.22 8.78
C LEU A 69 27.81 -0.74 9.92
N ASP A 70 28.90 -0.08 9.57
CA ASP A 70 29.87 0.43 10.52
C ASP A 70 29.41 1.75 11.15
N LEU A 71 29.04 1.70 12.42
CA LEU A 71 28.72 2.87 13.24
C LEU A 71 29.76 3.13 14.33
N THR A 72 30.94 2.50 14.24
CA THR A 72 32.05 2.75 15.16
C THR A 72 32.49 4.22 15.21
N PRO A 73 32.46 5.01 14.11
CA PRO A 73 32.79 6.44 14.20
C PRO A 73 31.85 7.25 15.09
N PHE A 74 30.67 6.71 15.41
CA PHE A 74 29.63 7.36 16.19
C PHE A 74 29.47 6.74 17.59
N ASN A 75 30.52 6.06 18.08
CA ASN A 75 30.55 5.36 19.37
C ASN A 75 29.50 4.22 19.47
N ALA A 76 29.34 3.50 18.36
CA ALA A 76 28.55 2.28 18.31
C ALA A 76 29.34 1.09 17.71
N GLY A 77 28.66 -0.02 17.42
CA GLY A 77 29.26 -1.21 16.81
C GLY A 77 29.07 -1.31 15.31
N VAL A 78 29.46 -2.45 14.77
CA VAL A 78 29.11 -2.88 13.41
C VAL A 78 27.81 -3.68 13.47
N TYR A 79 26.90 -3.45 12.54
CA TYR A 79 25.58 -4.07 12.53
C TYR A 79 25.27 -4.78 11.21
N ASP A 80 24.48 -5.85 11.29
CA ASP A 80 23.94 -6.57 10.13
C ASP A 80 22.42 -6.37 10.04
N CYS A 81 21.92 -6.20 8.81
CA CYS A 81 20.50 -6.04 8.55
C CYS A 81 19.78 -7.38 8.74
N VAL A 82 18.70 -7.35 9.51
CA VAL A 82 17.84 -8.51 9.78
C VAL A 82 16.40 -8.28 9.32
N GLY A 83 16.07 -7.08 8.85
CA GLY A 83 14.75 -6.81 8.34
C GLY A 83 14.56 -5.44 7.71
N ALA A 84 13.58 -5.33 6.82
CA ALA A 84 12.96 -4.05 6.51
C ALA A 84 11.44 -4.16 6.47
N LEU A 85 10.80 -3.09 6.93
CA LEU A 85 9.37 -2.90 6.76
C LEU A 85 9.15 -1.90 5.62
N GLU A 86 8.27 -2.28 4.71
CA GLU A 86 7.94 -1.55 3.51
C GLU A 86 6.50 -1.05 3.60
N HIS A 87 6.30 0.20 3.17
CA HIS A 87 4.98 0.78 3.02
C HIS A 87 4.75 0.99 1.52
N HIS A 88 3.75 0.35 0.94
CA HIS A 88 3.42 0.40 -0.47
C HIS A 88 2.23 1.33 -0.68
N SER A 89 2.54 2.56 -1.05
CA SER A 89 1.56 3.61 -1.37
C SER A 89 2.29 4.87 -1.81
N THR A 90 1.60 5.70 -2.60
CA THR A 90 2.02 7.06 -2.95
C THR A 90 1.39 8.12 -2.04
N VAL A 91 0.33 7.78 -1.29
CA VAL A 91 -0.39 8.68 -0.38
C VAL A 91 0.08 8.52 1.07
N ALA A 92 -0.02 9.59 1.86
CA ALA A 92 0.48 9.61 3.23
C ALA A 92 -0.45 8.95 4.26
N HIS A 93 -1.73 8.85 3.96
CA HIS A 93 -2.77 8.45 4.93
C HIS A 93 -3.32 7.04 4.71
N ALA A 94 -2.82 6.33 3.70
CA ALA A 94 -3.26 4.98 3.37
C ALA A 94 -2.13 4.22 2.66
N GLY A 95 -2.15 2.90 2.76
CA GLY A 95 -1.27 2.03 2.02
C GLY A 95 -1.20 0.64 2.60
N HIS A 96 -0.39 -0.20 1.95
CA HIS A 96 -0.19 -1.59 2.34
C HIS A 96 1.16 -1.76 3.02
N TYR A 97 1.23 -2.55 4.08
CA TYR A 97 2.46 -2.79 4.83
C TYR A 97 2.92 -4.22 4.64
N THR A 98 4.19 -4.40 4.32
CA THR A 98 4.82 -5.73 4.27
C THR A 98 6.11 -5.72 5.06
N ALA A 99 6.49 -6.88 5.59
CA ALA A 99 7.77 -7.05 6.26
C ALA A 99 8.64 -8.03 5.47
N THR A 100 9.91 -7.75 5.32
CA THR A 100 10.89 -8.73 4.84
C THR A 100 11.92 -8.92 5.93
N LEU A 101 12.02 -10.12 6.50
CA LEU A 101 12.82 -10.43 7.67
C LEU A 101 13.76 -11.60 7.38
N LYS A 102 14.95 -11.57 7.96
CA LYS A 102 15.90 -12.68 7.93
C LYS A 102 15.63 -13.57 9.12
N ASP A 103 15.34 -14.85 8.87
CA ASP A 103 15.32 -15.85 9.91
C ASP A 103 16.75 -16.05 10.42
N HIS A 104 16.96 -15.78 11.71
CA HIS A 104 18.28 -15.90 12.33
C HIS A 104 18.77 -17.36 12.34
N SER A 105 17.89 -18.34 12.47
CA SER A 105 18.26 -19.76 12.61
C SER A 105 18.75 -20.35 11.30
N THR A 106 18.10 -20.01 10.19
CA THR A 106 18.40 -20.55 8.85
C THR A 106 19.22 -19.58 8.00
N GLY A 107 19.22 -18.29 8.32
CA GLY A 107 19.81 -17.23 7.51
C GLY A 107 19.00 -16.88 6.25
N ILE A 108 17.82 -17.48 6.07
CA ILE A 108 16.94 -17.31 4.91
C ILE A 108 16.09 -16.05 5.09
N TRP A 109 15.83 -15.34 3.99
CA TRP A 109 14.95 -14.17 4.00
C TRP A 109 13.52 -14.56 3.63
N TRP A 110 12.58 -14.02 4.39
CA TRP A 110 11.15 -14.25 4.23
C TRP A 110 10.43 -12.93 4.06
N ARG A 111 9.53 -12.86 3.09
CA ARG A 111 8.58 -11.76 2.92
C ARG A 111 7.22 -12.18 3.50
N PHE A 112 6.74 -11.34 4.41
CA PHE A 112 5.45 -11.41 5.08
C PHE A 112 4.54 -10.35 4.50
N ASP A 113 3.51 -10.81 3.81
CA ASP A 113 2.46 -10.01 3.20
C ASP A 113 1.12 -10.54 3.72
N ASP A 114 0.70 -10.02 4.88
CA ASP A 114 -0.44 -10.51 5.65
C ASP A 114 -0.42 -12.03 5.84
N GLY A 115 -1.38 -12.76 5.25
CA GLY A 115 -1.48 -14.22 5.29
C GLY A 115 -0.58 -14.95 4.28
N HIS A 116 0.12 -14.23 3.41
CA HIS A 116 1.04 -14.78 2.42
C HIS A 116 2.49 -14.64 2.89
N VAL A 117 3.13 -15.77 3.11
CA VAL A 117 4.55 -15.84 3.49
C VAL A 117 5.31 -16.57 2.40
N ARG A 118 6.41 -15.96 1.92
CA ARG A 118 7.27 -16.58 0.90
C ARG A 118 8.73 -16.33 1.16
N GLU A 119 9.56 -17.29 0.79
CA GLU A 119 11.00 -17.10 0.71
C GLU A 119 11.33 -16.05 -0.35
N VAL A 120 12.31 -15.20 -0.08
CA VAL A 120 12.81 -14.21 -1.04
C VAL A 120 14.33 -14.24 -1.06
N ASP A 121 14.92 -14.10 -2.24
CA ASP A 121 16.35 -13.81 -2.35
C ASP A 121 16.51 -12.29 -2.29
N TRP A 122 16.85 -11.74 -1.13
CA TRP A 122 17.11 -10.31 -1.02
C TRP A 122 18.52 -9.98 -1.56
N THR A 123 18.70 -10.23 -2.84
CA THR A 123 19.88 -9.88 -3.63
C THR A 123 19.58 -8.65 -4.51
N PRO A 124 20.55 -7.75 -4.75
CA PRO A 124 20.33 -6.50 -5.45
C PRO A 124 19.97 -6.74 -6.92
N ALA A 125 18.75 -6.30 -7.25
CA ALA A 125 18.15 -6.11 -8.57
C ALA A 125 18.09 -7.33 -9.48
N GLU A 126 16.91 -7.95 -9.54
CA GLU A 126 16.32 -8.28 -10.86
C GLU A 126 14.79 -8.40 -10.90
N GLU A 127 14.06 -8.45 -9.79
CA GLU A 127 12.61 -8.61 -9.86
C GLU A 127 11.83 -7.27 -9.79
N LEU A 128 11.92 -6.50 -10.87
CA LEU A 128 10.75 -5.74 -11.39
C LEU A 128 10.90 -5.47 -12.90
N ARG A 129 11.28 -6.49 -13.67
CA ARG A 129 10.91 -6.62 -15.08
C ARG A 129 10.40 -8.04 -15.27
N GLY A 130 9.14 -8.16 -15.68
CA GLY A 130 8.49 -9.45 -15.81
C GLY A 130 9.17 -10.29 -16.88
N GLU A 131 9.73 -11.42 -16.49
CA GLU A 131 10.00 -12.57 -17.35
C GLU A 131 9.74 -13.85 -16.57
N VAL A 132 9.07 -14.79 -17.23
CA VAL A 132 8.64 -16.09 -16.71
C VAL A 132 9.86 -17.03 -16.64
N PRO A 133 10.16 -17.70 -15.51
CA PRO A 133 11.19 -18.71 -15.50
C PRO A 133 10.67 -19.99 -16.15
N SER A 134 11.33 -20.40 -17.24
CA SER A 134 11.21 -21.71 -17.85
C SER A 134 11.70 -22.81 -16.90
N ASN A 135 11.02 -23.96 -16.95
CA ASN A 135 11.27 -25.18 -16.18
C ASN A 135 12.72 -25.66 -16.20
N GLY A 136 13.23 -26.02 -15.02
CA GLY A 136 14.41 -26.85 -14.83
C GLY A 136 14.44 -27.36 -13.40
N GLY A 137 14.16 -28.66 -13.21
CA GLY A 137 14.10 -29.28 -11.89
C GLY A 137 15.49 -29.46 -11.29
N GLU A 138 15.75 -28.75 -10.20
CA GLU A 138 16.88 -29.02 -9.29
C GLU A 138 16.36 -29.10 -7.85
N SER A 139 16.94 -30.01 -7.08
CA SER A 139 16.46 -30.37 -5.74
C SER A 139 16.73 -29.26 -4.70
N PRO A 140 15.87 -29.08 -3.67
CA PRO A 140 16.03 -28.02 -2.66
C PRO A 140 17.36 -28.08 -1.90
N THR A 141 17.92 -29.29 -1.76
CA THR A 141 19.12 -29.57 -0.97
C THR A 141 20.43 -29.15 -1.65
N GLU A 142 20.47 -29.11 -2.98
CA GLU A 142 21.68 -28.67 -3.73
C GLU A 142 21.78 -27.14 -3.82
N ARG A 143 20.65 -26.44 -3.74
CA ARG A 143 20.57 -24.97 -3.75
C ARG A 143 21.21 -24.34 -2.50
N ALA A 144 21.11 -25.00 -1.35
CA ALA A 144 21.65 -24.53 -0.07
C ALA A 144 23.18 -24.68 0.03
N ALA A 145 23.76 -25.72 -0.57
CA ALA A 145 25.19 -26.02 -0.42
C ALA A 145 26.11 -25.18 -1.34
N LYS A 146 25.60 -24.69 -2.48
CA LYS A 146 26.40 -23.92 -3.46
C LYS A 146 26.43 -22.40 -3.22
N LYS A 147 25.66 -21.89 -2.24
CA LYS A 147 25.51 -20.45 -1.94
C LYS A 147 26.40 -19.92 -0.80
N ARG A 148 27.54 -20.55 -0.49
CA ARG A 148 28.65 -19.90 0.28
C ARG A 148 29.48 -18.95 -0.61
N ARG A 149 28.82 -18.20 -1.49
CA ARG A 149 29.41 -17.09 -2.24
C ARG A 149 28.93 -15.82 -1.55
N THR A 150 29.87 -15.01 -1.08
CA THR A 150 29.71 -13.71 -0.41
C THR A 150 28.34 -13.07 -0.61
N ALA A 151 27.58 -12.93 0.48
CA ALA A 151 26.28 -12.27 0.47
C ALA A 151 26.40 -10.89 -0.20
N PRO A 152 25.36 -10.46 -0.95
CA PRO A 152 25.39 -9.17 -1.62
C PRO A 152 25.62 -8.02 -0.65
N GLU A 153 26.46 -7.07 -1.05
CA GLU A 153 26.96 -5.98 -0.19
C GLU A 153 25.86 -5.00 0.24
N ARG A 154 24.82 -4.80 -0.58
CA ARG A 154 23.76 -3.80 -0.34
C ARG A 154 22.41 -4.23 -0.92
N ALA A 155 21.33 -3.87 -0.23
CA ALA A 155 19.96 -3.91 -0.71
C ALA A 155 19.50 -2.52 -1.17
N ARG A 156 18.41 -2.51 -1.96
CA ARG A 156 17.74 -1.28 -2.44
C ARG A 156 16.24 -1.39 -2.21
N SER A 157 15.59 -0.30 -1.77
CA SER A 157 14.14 -0.21 -1.69
C SER A 157 13.65 1.24 -1.78
N ARG A 158 12.55 1.46 -2.50
CA ARG A 158 11.85 2.75 -2.59
C ARG A 158 10.77 2.91 -1.52
N THR A 159 10.36 1.80 -0.92
CA THR A 159 9.18 1.71 -0.04
C THR A 159 9.55 1.36 1.40
N ALA A 160 10.76 0.86 1.65
CA ALA A 160 11.29 0.61 2.99
C ALA A 160 11.27 1.90 3.81
N TYR A 161 10.49 1.91 4.89
CA TYR A 161 10.38 3.04 5.82
C TYR A 161 11.01 2.75 7.17
N MET A 162 11.30 1.48 7.48
CA MET A 162 12.03 1.07 8.68
C MET A 162 13.00 -0.06 8.32
N LEU A 163 14.24 0.04 8.81
CA LEU A 163 15.25 -1.02 8.75
C LEU A 163 15.55 -1.53 10.15
N LEU A 164 15.74 -2.84 10.28
CA LEU A 164 16.13 -3.51 11.51
C LEU A 164 17.55 -4.05 11.36
N TYR A 165 18.38 -3.71 12.32
CA TYR A 165 19.77 -4.12 12.41
C TYR A 165 20.05 -4.77 13.75
N VAL A 166 20.93 -5.77 13.75
CA VAL A 166 21.46 -6.41 14.96
C VAL A 166 22.97 -6.19 15.03
N GLN A 167 23.49 -5.90 16.21
CA GLN A 167 24.92 -5.72 16.42
C GLN A 167 25.65 -7.04 16.17
N GLN A 168 26.75 -7.00 15.42
CA GLN A 168 27.56 -8.19 15.16
C GLN A 168 28.08 -8.79 16.47
N GLY A 169 27.98 -10.12 16.57
CA GLY A 169 28.37 -10.87 17.77
C GLY A 169 27.30 -10.90 18.88
N TYR A 170 26.17 -10.21 18.72
CA TYR A 170 25.05 -10.36 19.64
C TYR A 170 24.45 -11.76 19.52
N LYS A 171 24.31 -12.46 20.65
CA LYS A 171 23.67 -13.77 20.71
C LYS A 171 22.18 -13.55 20.95
N VAL A 172 21.36 -13.84 19.94
CA VAL A 172 19.91 -13.87 20.10
C VAL A 172 19.56 -15.11 20.92
N GLU A 173 18.96 -14.89 22.09
CA GLU A 173 18.41 -15.99 22.90
C GLU A 173 17.31 -16.71 22.11
N GLU A 174 17.21 -18.03 22.28
CA GLU A 174 16.13 -18.79 21.66
C GLU A 174 14.77 -18.31 22.18
N CYS A 175 13.76 -18.41 21.33
CA CYS A 175 12.39 -18.04 21.70
C CYS A 175 11.97 -18.88 22.92
N PRO A 176 11.67 -18.27 24.07
CA PRO A 176 11.35 -19.02 25.27
C PRO A 176 10.06 -19.83 25.05
N GLU A 177 10.03 -21.05 25.58
CA GLU A 177 8.80 -21.85 25.57
C GLU A 177 7.68 -21.13 26.34
N LEU A 178 6.45 -21.26 25.85
CA LEU A 178 5.28 -20.69 26.52
C LEU A 178 5.08 -21.39 27.87
N PRO A 179 4.85 -20.63 28.97
CA PRO A 179 4.52 -21.22 30.27
C PRO A 179 3.31 -22.16 30.17
N PRO A 180 3.31 -23.31 30.88
CA PRO A 180 2.26 -24.33 30.73
C PRO A 180 0.82 -23.81 30.92
N TRP A 181 0.61 -22.90 31.87
CA TRP A 181 -0.70 -22.30 32.13
C TRP A 181 -1.19 -21.43 30.97
N LEU A 182 -0.29 -20.72 30.30
CA LEU A 182 -0.61 -19.85 29.17
C LEU A 182 -0.89 -20.70 27.92
N ALA A 183 -0.10 -21.74 27.69
CA ALA A 183 -0.36 -22.72 26.64
C ALA A 183 -1.74 -23.38 26.82
N ALA A 184 -2.10 -23.78 28.05
CA ALA A 184 -3.40 -24.35 28.36
C ALA A 184 -4.55 -23.37 28.08
N GLU A 185 -4.41 -22.10 28.46
CA GLU A 185 -5.43 -21.07 28.21
C GLU A 185 -5.59 -20.75 26.72
N ILE A 186 -4.48 -20.68 25.96
CA ILE A 186 -4.51 -20.52 24.49
C ILE A 186 -5.25 -21.69 23.86
N ASN A 187 -4.93 -22.92 24.25
CA ASN A 187 -5.58 -24.12 23.71
C ASN A 187 -7.08 -24.13 24.01
N ARG A 188 -7.48 -23.74 25.24
CA ARG A 188 -8.90 -23.62 25.62
C ARG A 188 -9.65 -22.60 24.75
N LYS A 189 -9.04 -21.45 24.46
CA LYS A 189 -9.64 -20.41 23.58
C LYS A 189 -9.70 -20.86 22.13
N ASN A 190 -8.64 -21.49 21.63
CA ASN A 190 -8.62 -22.04 20.26
C ASN A 190 -9.73 -23.08 20.08
N GLU A 191 -9.98 -23.94 21.08
CA GLU A 191 -11.06 -24.92 21.02
C GLU A 191 -12.45 -24.27 20.99
N ALA A 192 -12.66 -23.20 21.77
CA ALA A 192 -13.91 -22.44 21.73
C ALA A 192 -14.16 -21.77 20.36
N LEU A 193 -13.10 -21.44 19.63
CA LEU A 193 -13.17 -20.86 18.27
C LEU A 193 -13.33 -21.91 17.16
N ARG A 194 -13.22 -23.22 17.47
CA ARG A 194 -13.40 -24.31 16.50
C ARG A 194 -14.87 -24.72 16.28
N LEU A 195 -15.82 -24.05 16.94
CA LEU A 195 -17.24 -24.35 16.76
C LEU A 195 -17.64 -24.19 15.26
N PRO A 196 -18.52 -25.06 14.71
CA PRO A 196 -18.86 -25.03 13.28
C PRO A 196 -19.37 -23.67 12.78
N GLU A 197 -20.02 -22.90 13.64
CA GLU A 197 -20.60 -21.58 13.35
C GLU A 197 -19.53 -20.53 13.05
N THR A 198 -18.40 -20.53 13.77
CA THR A 198 -17.29 -19.60 13.54
C THR A 198 -16.51 -19.95 12.28
N PHE A 199 -16.38 -21.24 11.95
CA PHE A 199 -15.74 -21.69 10.71
C PHE A 199 -16.54 -21.27 9.48
N VAL A 200 -17.87 -21.39 9.51
CA VAL A 200 -18.75 -20.93 8.42
C VAL A 200 -18.67 -19.41 8.28
N HIS A 201 -18.72 -18.66 9.39
CA HIS A 201 -18.59 -17.20 9.36
C HIS A 201 -17.22 -16.74 8.80
N GLN A 202 -16.12 -17.36 9.23
CA GLN A 202 -14.77 -17.04 8.72
C GLN A 202 -14.68 -17.30 7.22
N ARG A 203 -15.16 -18.45 6.74
CA ARG A 203 -15.13 -18.81 5.32
C ARG A 203 -16.00 -17.87 4.48
N LEU A 204 -17.15 -17.43 5.01
CA LEU A 204 -17.99 -16.41 4.38
C LEU A 204 -17.26 -15.06 4.30
N CYS A 205 -16.63 -14.60 5.39
CA CYS A 205 -15.85 -13.37 5.40
C CYS A 205 -14.66 -13.41 4.44
N GLU A 206 -13.92 -14.52 4.40
CA GLU A 206 -12.80 -14.73 3.46
C GLU A 206 -13.31 -14.71 2.02
N SER A 207 -14.40 -15.42 1.70
CA SER A 207 -14.99 -15.41 0.36
C SER A 207 -15.47 -14.01 -0.06
N ALA A 208 -16.06 -13.25 0.87
CA ALA A 208 -16.52 -11.88 0.64
C ALA A 208 -15.34 -10.92 0.42
N SER A 209 -14.24 -11.07 1.18
CA SER A 209 -13.02 -10.28 1.03
C SER A 209 -12.33 -10.54 -0.31
N VAL A 210 -12.20 -11.81 -0.71
CA VAL A 210 -11.64 -12.19 -2.03
C VAL A 210 -12.51 -11.63 -3.16
N ALA A 211 -13.84 -11.74 -3.06
CA ALA A 211 -14.76 -11.17 -4.04
C ALA A 211 -14.66 -9.63 -4.11
N GLN A 212 -14.46 -8.98 -2.97
CA GLN A 212 -14.29 -7.52 -2.90
C GLN A 212 -12.96 -7.07 -3.54
N GLU A 213 -11.85 -7.77 -3.30
CA GLU A 213 -10.56 -7.42 -3.91
C GLU A 213 -10.54 -7.71 -5.42
N ALA A 214 -11.17 -8.80 -5.88
CA ALA A 214 -11.35 -9.07 -7.30
C ALA A 214 -12.10 -7.93 -8.01
N ARG A 215 -13.22 -7.47 -7.42
CA ARG A 215 -13.99 -6.32 -7.90
C ARG A 215 -13.19 -5.02 -7.88
N ARG A 216 -12.39 -4.77 -6.84
CA ARG A 216 -11.47 -3.61 -6.80
C ARG A 216 -10.39 -3.68 -7.87
N GLY A 217 -9.90 -4.88 -8.18
CA GLY A 217 -8.99 -5.14 -9.30
C GLY A 217 -9.63 -4.80 -10.64
N GLU A 218 -10.87 -5.21 -10.87
CA GLU A 218 -11.65 -4.84 -12.07
C GLU A 218 -11.85 -3.33 -12.16
N VAL A 219 -12.21 -2.65 -11.06
CA VAL A 219 -12.32 -1.18 -11.00
C VAL A 219 -11.00 -0.52 -11.40
N ARG A 220 -9.86 -0.98 -10.84
CA ARG A 220 -8.54 -0.43 -11.16
C ARG A 220 -8.20 -0.63 -12.64
N LYS A 221 -8.52 -1.81 -13.20
CA LYS A 221 -8.31 -2.12 -14.62
C LYS A 221 -9.16 -1.22 -15.50
N LEU A 222 -10.46 -1.09 -15.22
CA LEU A 222 -11.36 -0.14 -15.87
C LEU A 222 -10.80 1.29 -15.82
N ILE A 223 -10.38 1.75 -14.65
CA ILE A 223 -9.81 3.10 -14.48
C ILE A 223 -8.51 3.27 -15.27
N SER A 224 -7.68 2.23 -15.38
CA SER A 224 -6.45 2.28 -16.17
C SER A 224 -6.69 2.22 -17.68
N GLU A 225 -7.79 1.61 -18.11
CA GLU A 225 -8.23 1.52 -19.51
C GLU A 225 -9.06 2.74 -19.93
N LEU A 226 -9.46 3.59 -18.98
CA LEU A 226 -10.12 4.85 -19.30
C LEU A 226 -9.17 5.77 -20.06
N PRO A 227 -9.54 6.26 -21.26
CA PRO A 227 -8.72 7.21 -21.98
C PRO A 227 -8.50 8.47 -21.13
N GLN A 228 -7.24 8.83 -20.87
CA GLN A 228 -6.90 10.11 -20.22
C GLN A 228 -7.24 11.33 -21.10
N ALA A 229 -7.66 11.11 -22.34
CA ALA A 229 -7.98 12.15 -23.29
C ALA A 229 -9.31 11.83 -23.98
N HIS A 230 -10.26 12.77 -23.86
CA HIS A 230 -11.50 12.84 -24.64
C HIS A 230 -11.27 12.94 -26.17
N GLU A 231 -10.07 12.67 -26.68
CA GLU A 231 -9.65 12.91 -28.07
C GLU A 231 -9.63 11.64 -28.95
N SER A 232 -9.88 10.45 -28.39
CA SER A 232 -9.85 9.18 -29.14
C SER A 232 -11.23 8.62 -29.51
N VAL A 233 -12.31 9.33 -29.18
CA VAL A 233 -13.68 8.90 -29.46
C VAL A 233 -14.19 9.54 -30.74
N LYS A 234 -14.53 8.71 -31.73
CA LYS A 234 -14.95 9.14 -33.07
C LYS A 234 -16.45 9.42 -33.18
N SER A 235 -17.29 8.87 -32.29
CA SER A 235 -18.75 9.03 -32.30
C SER A 235 -19.33 9.15 -30.88
N PRO A 236 -20.33 10.03 -30.64
CA PRO A 236 -21.07 10.11 -29.38
C PRO A 236 -21.72 8.80 -28.93
N ALA A 237 -22.08 7.92 -29.87
CA ALA A 237 -22.72 6.62 -29.58
C ALA A 237 -21.79 5.60 -28.89
N ASP A 238 -20.47 5.82 -28.92
CA ASP A 238 -19.48 4.92 -28.31
C ASP A 238 -19.26 5.21 -26.82
N LEU A 239 -19.97 6.20 -26.28
CA LEU A 239 -19.83 6.70 -24.92
C LEU A 239 -21.09 6.40 -24.11
N VAL A 240 -20.87 6.06 -22.85
CA VAL A 240 -21.94 5.84 -21.89
C VAL A 240 -21.73 6.66 -20.62
N PHE A 241 -22.85 7.04 -20.03
CA PHE A 241 -22.86 7.71 -18.74
C PHE A 241 -22.97 6.70 -17.61
N VAL A 242 -22.08 6.82 -16.63
CA VAL A 242 -22.15 6.06 -15.37
C VAL A 242 -22.12 7.03 -14.19
N PRO A 243 -23.14 7.05 -13.32
CA PRO A 243 -23.13 7.88 -12.12
C PRO A 243 -21.93 7.54 -11.21
N ALA A 244 -21.25 8.53 -10.63
CA ALA A 244 -20.12 8.25 -9.72
C ALA A 244 -20.55 7.45 -8.49
N LEU A 245 -21.81 7.60 -8.05
CA LEU A 245 -22.39 6.78 -6.98
C LEU A 245 -22.57 5.34 -7.42
N ALA A 246 -22.91 5.09 -8.70
CA ALA A 246 -23.04 3.74 -9.23
C ALA A 246 -21.70 3.00 -9.17
N LEU A 247 -20.61 3.67 -9.57
CA LEU A 247 -19.26 3.15 -9.44
C LEU A 247 -18.88 2.90 -7.97
N LYS A 248 -19.31 3.78 -7.05
CA LYS A 248 -19.05 3.65 -5.61
C LYS A 248 -19.80 2.45 -4.99
N GLU A 249 -21.08 2.27 -5.28
CA GLU A 249 -21.87 1.14 -4.77
C GLU A 249 -21.42 -0.18 -5.41
N TRP A 250 -21.13 -0.17 -6.71
CA TRP A 250 -20.52 -1.32 -7.37
C TRP A 250 -19.17 -1.71 -6.72
N SER A 251 -18.32 -0.73 -6.38
CA SER A 251 -17.04 -1.00 -5.68
C SER A 251 -17.21 -1.57 -4.26
N LYS A 252 -18.38 -1.39 -3.64
CA LYS A 252 -18.74 -2.01 -2.35
C LYS A 252 -19.42 -3.37 -2.53
N GLY A 253 -19.75 -3.75 -3.75
CA GLY A 253 -20.46 -4.99 -4.06
C GLY A 253 -21.95 -4.97 -3.73
N THR A 254 -22.53 -3.79 -3.57
CA THR A 254 -23.96 -3.58 -3.31
C THR A 254 -24.74 -3.44 -4.62
N ASP A 255 -26.06 -3.66 -4.55
CA ASP A 255 -26.98 -3.45 -5.67
C ASP A 255 -26.98 -1.96 -6.06
N VAL A 256 -26.39 -1.68 -7.22
CA VAL A 256 -26.13 -0.34 -7.75
C VAL A 256 -27.42 0.46 -7.92
N VAL A 257 -28.48 -0.18 -8.43
CA VAL A 257 -29.77 0.45 -8.70
C VAL A 257 -30.46 0.80 -7.39
N ARG A 258 -30.43 -0.12 -6.42
CA ARG A 258 -31.03 0.08 -5.10
C ARG A 258 -30.37 1.22 -4.32
N GLY A 259 -29.04 1.33 -4.39
CA GLY A 259 -28.29 2.41 -3.74
C GLY A 259 -28.65 3.80 -4.28
N LEU A 260 -28.78 3.93 -5.61
CA LEU A 260 -29.18 5.18 -6.27
C LEU A 260 -30.60 5.62 -5.89
N LEU A 261 -31.56 4.68 -5.86
CA LEU A 261 -32.95 4.97 -5.52
C LEU A 261 -33.15 5.40 -4.06
N ALA A 262 -32.39 4.80 -3.13
CA ALA A 262 -32.45 5.14 -1.72
C ALA A 262 -31.97 6.57 -1.43
N GLU A 263 -30.88 7.03 -2.07
CA GLU A 263 -30.37 8.39 -1.90
C GLU A 263 -31.26 9.44 -2.58
N ALA A 264 -31.95 9.06 -3.66
CA ALA A 264 -32.98 9.88 -4.32
C ALA A 264 -34.32 9.92 -3.55
N GLY A 265 -34.42 9.24 -2.40
CA GLY A 265 -35.62 9.22 -1.57
C GLY A 265 -36.79 8.43 -2.15
N VAL A 266 -36.54 7.52 -3.10
CA VAL A 266 -37.57 6.72 -3.75
C VAL A 266 -37.83 5.45 -2.93
N PRO A 267 -39.06 5.24 -2.41
CA PRO A 267 -39.38 4.04 -1.65
C PRO A 267 -39.34 2.78 -2.53
N ASN A 268 -38.95 1.66 -1.95
CA ASN A 268 -38.93 0.33 -2.60
C ASN A 268 -40.36 -0.09 -2.96
N SER A 269 -40.86 0.30 -4.14
CA SER A 269 -42.01 -0.34 -4.75
C SER A 269 -41.54 -1.56 -5.55
N GLN A 270 -42.06 -2.74 -5.25
CA GLN A 270 -41.88 -3.95 -6.06
C GLN A 270 -42.42 -3.70 -7.47
N GLY A 271 -41.51 -3.53 -8.43
CA GLY A 271 -41.79 -3.28 -9.83
C GLY A 271 -40.48 -3.12 -10.57
N ASP A 272 -40.15 -4.13 -11.36
CA ASP A 272 -38.85 -4.44 -11.94
C ASP A 272 -38.44 -3.48 -13.08
N THR A 273 -37.13 -3.29 -13.18
CA THR A 273 -36.31 -2.97 -14.38
C THR A 273 -36.52 -1.74 -15.28
N ASP A 274 -37.71 -1.13 -15.40
CA ASP A 274 -37.95 -0.20 -16.53
C ASP A 274 -37.96 1.31 -16.19
N ARG A 275 -37.44 1.71 -15.02
CA ARG A 275 -37.28 3.15 -14.71
C ARG A 275 -35.88 3.62 -15.08
N ASN A 276 -35.80 4.44 -16.13
CA ASN A 276 -34.56 5.10 -16.54
C ASN A 276 -34.00 5.91 -15.35
N ILE A 277 -32.84 5.49 -14.84
CA ILE A 277 -32.19 6.09 -13.66
C ILE A 277 -31.97 7.61 -13.84
N LEU A 278 -31.79 8.08 -15.09
CA LEU A 278 -31.64 9.51 -15.38
C LEU A 278 -32.94 10.32 -15.22
N GLU A 279 -34.10 9.73 -15.54
CA GLU A 279 -35.40 10.39 -15.31
C GLU A 279 -35.63 10.60 -13.81
N THR A 280 -35.20 9.64 -12.99
CA THR A 280 -35.32 9.71 -11.53
C THR A 280 -34.37 10.75 -10.93
N LEU A 281 -33.19 10.94 -11.54
CA LEU A 281 -32.20 11.95 -11.11
C LEU A 281 -32.45 13.36 -11.68
N LYS A 282 -33.44 13.54 -12.57
CA LYS A 282 -33.83 14.82 -13.20
C LYS A 282 -32.65 15.63 -13.76
N VAL A 283 -31.73 14.98 -14.46
CA VAL A 283 -30.53 15.67 -14.99
C VAL A 283 -30.66 15.90 -16.50
N GLU A 284 -30.70 17.17 -16.92
CA GLU A 284 -30.53 17.58 -18.32
C GLU A 284 -29.03 17.71 -18.63
N MET A 285 -28.49 16.85 -19.50
CA MET A 285 -27.04 16.69 -19.71
C MET A 285 -26.56 16.96 -21.14
N VAL A 286 -27.50 17.30 -22.03
CA VAL A 286 -27.25 17.65 -23.42
C VAL A 286 -27.80 19.05 -23.63
N CYS A 287 -27.01 19.94 -24.23
CA CYS A 287 -27.50 21.27 -24.58
C CYS A 287 -28.45 21.17 -25.78
N LYS A 288 -29.27 22.21 -25.99
CA LYS A 288 -30.20 22.35 -27.15
C LYS A 288 -29.61 22.17 -28.56
N HIS A 289 -28.29 22.03 -28.69
CA HIS A 289 -27.58 21.78 -29.95
C HIS A 289 -27.08 20.34 -30.09
N ASP A 290 -27.62 19.44 -29.27
CA ASP A 290 -27.30 18.00 -29.29
C ASP A 290 -25.81 17.71 -29.02
N ARG A 291 -25.21 18.55 -28.17
CA ARG A 291 -23.83 18.40 -27.70
C ARG A 291 -23.82 18.28 -26.19
N VAL A 292 -22.91 17.44 -25.69
CA VAL A 292 -22.66 17.29 -24.26
C VAL A 292 -22.30 18.66 -23.66
N ASP A 293 -23.03 19.07 -22.63
CA ASP A 293 -22.65 20.24 -21.84
C ASP A 293 -21.65 19.80 -20.75
N PRO A 294 -20.37 20.18 -20.85
CA PRO A 294 -19.35 19.80 -19.88
C PRO A 294 -19.70 20.27 -18.46
N LEU A 295 -20.44 21.38 -18.33
CA LEU A 295 -20.86 21.92 -17.04
C LEU A 295 -21.98 21.09 -16.41
N SER A 296 -22.94 20.60 -17.21
CA SER A 296 -23.98 19.69 -16.74
C SER A 296 -23.43 18.32 -16.36
N VAL A 297 -22.41 17.81 -17.07
CA VAL A 297 -21.68 16.58 -16.70
C VAL A 297 -20.92 16.73 -15.39
N TYR A 298 -20.29 17.88 -15.20
CA TYR A 298 -19.58 18.18 -13.95
C TYR A 298 -20.55 18.37 -12.77
N ALA A 299 -21.68 19.05 -13.00
CA ALA A 299 -22.71 19.31 -12.00
C ALA A 299 -23.46 18.04 -11.57
N SER A 300 -23.66 17.07 -12.47
CA SER A 300 -24.43 15.85 -12.22
C SER A 300 -23.64 14.71 -11.58
N ARG A 301 -22.34 14.90 -11.32
CA ARG A 301 -21.44 13.89 -10.73
C ARG A 301 -21.39 12.57 -11.52
N CYS A 302 -21.60 12.62 -12.83
CA CYS A 302 -21.43 11.46 -13.71
C CYS A 302 -19.97 11.30 -14.17
N ARG A 303 -19.64 10.11 -14.67
CA ARG A 303 -18.41 9.83 -15.41
C ARG A 303 -18.78 9.34 -16.81
N LEU A 304 -17.99 9.78 -17.79
CA LEU A 304 -18.12 9.39 -19.18
C LEU A 304 -17.14 8.25 -19.45
N LEU A 305 -17.64 7.07 -19.82
CA LEU A 305 -16.81 5.88 -20.07
C LEU A 305 -17.08 5.37 -21.50
N PRO A 306 -16.11 4.72 -22.16
CA PRO A 306 -16.39 3.96 -23.38
C PRO A 306 -17.38 2.83 -23.10
N ALA A 307 -18.33 2.59 -24.00
CA ALA A 307 -19.34 1.53 -23.86
C ALA A 307 -18.68 0.14 -23.69
N THR A 308 -17.54 -0.09 -24.34
CA THR A 308 -16.76 -1.33 -24.26
C THR A 308 -16.05 -1.55 -22.92
N ALA A 309 -15.86 -0.50 -22.13
CA ALA A 309 -15.20 -0.59 -20.83
C ALA A 309 -16.16 -1.06 -19.73
N VAL A 310 -17.48 -1.00 -19.94
CA VAL A 310 -18.46 -1.25 -18.88
C VAL A 310 -18.88 -2.73 -18.85
N GLY A 311 -18.55 -3.40 -17.74
CA GLY A 311 -18.94 -4.81 -17.51
C GLY A 311 -20.43 -5.01 -17.22
N ASP A 312 -20.89 -6.26 -17.30
CA ASP A 312 -22.31 -6.64 -17.19
C ASP A 312 -23.00 -6.14 -15.91
N SER A 313 -22.27 -6.06 -14.80
CA SER A 313 -22.80 -5.63 -13.50
C SER A 313 -23.15 -4.14 -13.40
N LEU A 314 -22.61 -3.31 -14.30
CA LEU A 314 -22.89 -1.88 -14.36
C LEU A 314 -23.97 -1.53 -15.39
N LYS A 315 -24.30 -2.45 -16.32
CA LYS A 315 -25.31 -2.26 -17.38
C LYS A 315 -26.64 -1.63 -16.92
N PRO A 316 -27.21 -1.97 -15.74
CA PRO A 316 -28.46 -1.35 -15.29
C PRO A 316 -28.35 0.15 -15.00
N ALA A 317 -27.13 0.67 -14.78
CA ALA A 317 -26.85 2.08 -14.48
C ALA A 317 -26.16 2.82 -15.63
N VAL A 318 -26.06 2.18 -16.79
CA VAL A 318 -25.44 2.69 -18.01
C VAL A 318 -26.53 3.28 -18.89
N VAL A 319 -26.35 4.53 -19.31
CA VAL A 319 -27.25 5.12 -20.32
C VAL A 319 -26.49 5.39 -21.61
N PRO A 320 -26.96 4.84 -22.75
CA PRO A 320 -26.44 5.18 -24.07
C PRO A 320 -26.71 6.65 -24.40
N MET A 321 -25.79 7.31 -25.10
CA MET A 321 -26.00 8.68 -25.56
C MET A 321 -27.14 8.81 -26.60
N SER A 322 -27.55 7.72 -27.27
CA SER A 322 -28.50 7.73 -28.39
C SER A 322 -29.98 7.73 -28.01
N ASP A 323 -30.33 7.43 -26.76
CA ASP A 323 -31.72 7.08 -26.39
C ASP A 323 -32.55 8.28 -25.89
N LYS A 324 -32.35 9.45 -26.50
CA LYS A 324 -33.23 10.61 -26.29
C LYS A 324 -33.62 11.23 -27.62
N GLU A 325 -34.82 10.87 -28.10
CA GLU A 325 -35.66 11.82 -28.84
C GLU A 325 -36.12 12.95 -27.90
#